data_AF-A0AAU4BNP1-F1
#
_entry.id   AF-A0AAU4BNP1-F1
#
_cell.length_a   1.000
_cell.length_b   1.000
_cell.length_c   1.000
_cell.angle_alpha   90.00
_cell.angle_beta   90.00
_cell.angle_gamma   90.00
#
_symmetry.space_group_name_H-M   'P 1'
#
loop_
_entity.id
_entity.type
_entity.pdbx_description
1 polymer ?
#
loop_
_entity_poly.entity_id
_entity_poly.type
_entity_poly.pdbx_seq_one_letter_code
_entity_poly.pdbx_strand_id
1 'polypeptide(L)'
;MTTDHERQEAVREVARILHGRLLPTLDAEHVAGLAVDALHAIDWRHVPRPPGIPTAARSGDPPNTEWRKAREQLTRPEGDQQ
;
A
#
# COMPACT_ATOMS: atom_id res chain seq x y z
N MET A 1 -19.44 -10.25 15.65
CA MET A 1 -19.14 -11.68 15.44
C MET A 1 -18.68 -11.83 14.02
N THR A 2 -17.42 -12.21 13.82
CA THR A 2 -16.91 -12.57 12.49
C THR A 2 -17.52 -13.90 12.11
N THR A 3 -18.06 -13.98 10.90
CA THR A 3 -18.67 -15.20 10.39
C THR A 3 -17.58 -16.28 10.23
N ASP A 4 -17.94 -17.56 10.37
CA ASP A 4 -17.00 -18.67 10.16
C ASP A 4 -16.31 -18.59 8.78
N HIS A 5 -17.04 -18.07 7.79
CA HIS A 5 -16.53 -17.81 6.44
C HIS A 5 -15.39 -16.76 6.42
N GLU A 6 -15.61 -15.60 7.05
CA GLU A 6 -14.60 -14.53 7.14
C GLU A 6 -13.35 -15.01 7.91
N ARG A 7 -13.54 -15.81 8.97
CA ARG A 7 -12.42 -16.42 9.71
C ARG A 7 -11.62 -17.36 8.79
N GLN A 8 -12.29 -18.24 8.05
CA GLN A 8 -11.65 -19.17 7.11
C GLN A 8 -10.87 -18.45 6.01
N GLU A 9 -11.41 -17.34 5.50
CA GLU A 9 -10.72 -16.50 4.51
C GLU A 9 -9.46 -15.85 5.08
N ALA A 10 -9.55 -15.28 6.29
CA ALA A 10 -8.40 -14.70 6.98
C ALA A 10 -7.30 -15.73 7.26
N VAL A 11 -7.67 -16.94 7.72
CA VAL A 11 -6.72 -18.04 7.95
C VAL A 11 -6.00 -18.42 6.66
N ARG A 12 -6.72 -18.56 5.54
CA ARG A 12 -6.10 -18.87 4.24
C ARG A 12 -5.10 -17.80 3.80
N GLU A 13 -5.46 -16.53 3.96
CA GLU A 13 -4.58 -15.43 3.55
C GLU A 13 -3.32 -15.34 4.42
N VAL A 14 -3.46 -15.51 5.75
CA VAL A 14 -2.33 -15.55 6.67
C VAL A 14 -1.44 -16.77 6.39
N ALA A 15 -2.02 -17.96 6.18
CA ALA A 15 -1.27 -19.16 5.84
C ALA A 15 -0.47 -18.99 4.54
N ARG A 16 -1.06 -18.32 3.52
CA ARG A 16 -0.38 -17.97 2.27
C ARG A 16 0.83 -17.07 2.50
N ILE A 17 0.76 -16.11 3.42
CA ILE A 17 1.88 -15.24 3.80
C ILE A 17 2.97 -16.01 4.54
N LEU A 18 2.59 -16.96 5.38
CA LEU A 18 3.51 -17.78 6.18
C LEU A 18 4.18 -18.90 5.37
N HIS A 19 3.62 -19.27 4.22
CA HIS A 19 4.15 -20.33 3.38
C HIS A 19 5.63 -20.11 3.02
N GLY A 20 6.46 -21.12 3.32
CA GLY A 20 7.91 -21.07 3.10
C GLY A 20 8.71 -20.18 4.06
N ARG A 21 8.06 -19.59 5.08
CA ARG A 21 8.73 -18.74 6.10
C ARG A 21 8.82 -19.39 7.48
N LEU A 22 8.09 -20.48 7.69
CA LEU A 22 8.10 -21.23 8.93
C LEU A 22 9.17 -22.33 8.91
N LEU A 23 9.57 -22.78 10.11
CA LEU A 23 10.36 -24.01 10.25
C LEU A 23 9.57 -25.20 9.66
N PRO A 24 10.23 -26.20 9.05
CA PRO A 24 9.55 -27.32 8.38
C PRO A 24 8.61 -28.14 9.28
N THR A 25 8.79 -28.07 10.59
CA THR A 25 7.97 -28.79 11.58
C THR A 25 6.69 -28.04 11.97
N LEU A 26 6.51 -26.80 11.49
CA LEU A 26 5.35 -25.97 11.81
C LEU A 26 4.36 -25.96 10.65
N ASP A 27 3.11 -26.28 10.96
CA ASP A 27 2.00 -26.17 10.02
C ASP A 27 1.53 -24.72 9.90
N ALA A 28 1.58 -24.17 8.69
CA ALA A 28 1.18 -22.81 8.39
C ALA A 28 -0.32 -22.57 8.62
N GLU A 29 -1.19 -23.55 8.35
CA GLU A 29 -2.63 -23.40 8.59
C GLU A 29 -2.93 -23.35 10.08
N HIS A 30 -2.31 -24.23 10.86
CA HIS A 30 -2.44 -24.20 12.32
C HIS A 30 -1.95 -22.88 12.94
N VAL A 31 -0.76 -22.42 12.55
CA VAL A 31 -0.20 -21.14 13.05
C VAL A 31 -1.07 -19.96 12.63
N ALA A 32 -1.58 -19.95 11.39
CA ALA A 32 -2.49 -18.92 10.91
C ALA A 32 -3.80 -18.90 11.71
N GLY A 33 -4.36 -20.07 12.04
CA GLY A 33 -5.54 -20.19 12.90
C GLY A 33 -5.33 -19.54 14.26
N LEU A 34 -4.23 -19.87 14.95
CA LEU A 34 -3.88 -19.29 16.24
C LEU A 34 -3.70 -17.77 16.16
N ALA A 35 -3.05 -17.28 15.10
CA ALA A 35 -2.86 -15.85 14.89
C ALA A 35 -4.21 -15.13 14.71
N VAL A 36 -5.09 -15.63 13.84
CA VAL A 36 -6.42 -15.05 13.60
C VAL A 36 -7.26 -15.04 14.88
N ASP A 37 -7.22 -16.11 15.68
CA ASP A 37 -7.95 -16.18 16.94
C ASP A 37 -7.40 -15.18 17.99
N ALA A 38 -6.08 -15.03 18.10
CA ALA A 38 -5.45 -14.06 18.99
C ALA A 38 -5.80 -12.61 18.60
N LEU A 39 -5.90 -12.34 17.31
CA LEU A 39 -6.27 -11.04 16.77
C LEU A 39 -7.75 -10.72 17.00
N HIS A 40 -8.62 -11.72 16.90
CA HIS A 40 -10.02 -11.58 17.29
C HIS A 40 -10.19 -11.33 18.79
N ALA A 41 -9.39 -11.97 19.64
CA ALA A 41 -9.46 -11.79 21.08
C ALA A 41 -9.12 -10.37 21.54
N ILE A 42 -8.37 -9.60 20.74
CA ILE A 42 -8.06 -8.18 21.00
C ILE A 42 -8.96 -7.22 20.22
N ASP A 43 -10.10 -7.69 19.71
CA ASP A 43 -11.03 -6.93 18.89
C ASP A 43 -10.37 -6.22 17.68
N TRP A 44 -9.33 -6.84 17.10
CA TRP A 44 -8.70 -6.26 15.91
C TRP A 44 -9.72 -6.26 14.76
N ARG A 45 -9.97 -5.06 14.23
CA ARG A 45 -10.83 -4.87 13.05
C ARG A 45 -9.97 -4.77 11.80
N HIS A 46 -10.38 -5.50 10.77
CA HIS A 46 -9.82 -5.39 9.43
C HIS A 46 -9.87 -3.93 8.96
N VAL A 47 -8.71 -3.32 8.73
CA VAL A 47 -8.63 -2.02 8.07
C VAL A 47 -8.78 -2.28 6.58
N PRO A 48 -9.84 -1.80 5.91
CA PRO A 48 -10.02 -2.03 4.49
C PRO A 48 -8.80 -1.52 3.74
N ARG A 49 -8.31 -2.34 2.80
CA ARG A 49 -7.20 -1.96 1.95
C ARG A 49 -7.61 -0.68 1.21
N PRO A 50 -6.84 0.42 1.30
CA PRO A 50 -7.16 1.61 0.54
C PRO A 50 -7.20 1.23 -0.95
N PRO A 51 -8.15 1.80 -1.72
CA PRO A 51 -8.16 1.58 -3.16
C PRO A 51 -6.77 1.93 -3.70
N GLY A 52 -6.22 1.03 -4.54
CA GLY A 52 -4.93 1.29 -5.17
C GLY A 52 -4.98 2.64 -5.86
N ILE A 53 -3.97 3.49 -5.63
CA ILE A 53 -3.85 4.75 -6.38
C ILE A 53 -3.82 4.35 -7.86
N PRO A 54 -4.75 4.85 -8.69
CA PRO A 54 -4.69 4.58 -10.11
C PRO A 54 -3.32 5.04 -10.58
N THR A 55 -2.50 4.10 -11.04
CA THR A 55 -1.33 4.43 -11.83
C THR A 55 -1.88 5.06 -13.10
N ALA A 56 -2.02 6.40 -13.10
CA ALA A 56 -2.07 7.14 -14.33
C ALA A 56 -0.87 6.63 -15.12
N ALA A 57 -1.14 5.99 -16.26
CA ALA A 57 -0.10 5.57 -17.17
C ALA A 57 0.88 6.74 -17.30
N ARG A 58 2.19 6.46 -17.26
CA ARG A 58 3.22 7.38 -17.71
C ARG A 58 2.94 7.72 -19.17
N SER A 59 1.97 8.58 -19.42
CA SER A 59 1.90 9.36 -20.63
C SER A 59 3.00 10.39 -20.44
N GLY A 60 4.06 10.23 -21.22
CA GLY A 60 5.30 10.98 -21.07
C GLY A 60 5.07 12.48 -20.95
N ASP A 61 6.04 13.13 -20.30
CA ASP A 61 6.19 14.58 -20.24
C ASP A 61 5.60 15.28 -21.47
N PRO A 62 4.69 16.26 -21.32
CA PRO A 62 4.62 17.31 -22.31
C PRO A 62 5.88 18.19 -22.14
N PRO A 63 6.74 18.29 -23.17
CA PRO A 63 7.95 19.07 -23.07
C PRO A 63 7.64 20.58 -23.10
N ASN A 64 8.22 21.29 -22.14
CA ASN A 64 9.15 22.39 -22.44
C ASN A 64 8.59 23.75 -22.94
N THR A 65 7.40 24.19 -22.50
CA THR A 65 6.99 25.60 -22.71
C THR A 65 6.71 26.35 -21.41
N GLU A 66 5.90 25.80 -20.52
CA GLU A 66 5.57 26.41 -19.21
C GLU A 66 6.82 26.54 -18.32
N TRP A 67 7.61 25.45 -18.20
CA TRP A 67 8.86 25.45 -17.43
C TRP A 67 9.92 26.40 -17.99
N ARG A 68 9.95 26.60 -19.31
CA ARG A 68 10.91 27.53 -19.95
C ARG A 68 10.54 28.98 -19.65
N LYS A 69 9.26 29.33 -19.73
CA LYS A 69 8.74 30.65 -19.36
C LYS A 69 8.95 30.98 -17.89
N ALA A 70 8.79 30.00 -16.99
CA ALA A 70 9.07 30.19 -15.57
C ALA A 70 10.56 30.46 -15.31
N ARG A 71 11.46 29.75 -16.01
CA ARG A 71 12.90 29.94 -15.87
C ARG A 71 13.38 31.30 -16.39
N GLU A 72 12.83 31.77 -17.52
CA GLU A 72 13.15 33.08 -18.09
C GLU A 72 12.70 34.24 -17.19
N GLN A 73 11.57 34.10 -16.49
CA GLN A 73 11.10 35.08 -15.50
C GLN A 73 11.99 35.12 -14.25
N LEU A 74 12.52 33.97 -13.82
CA LEU A 74 13.43 33.85 -12.67
C LEU A 74 14.85 34.40 -12.94
N THR A 75 15.28 34.45 -14.20
CA THR A 75 16.61 34.96 -14.59
C THR A 75 16.63 36.42 -15.00
N ARG A 76 15.50 37.13 -14.93
CA ARG A 76 15.46 38.56 -15.25
C ARG A 76 15.92 39.34 -14.00
N PRO A 77 17.10 39.98 -14.00
CA PRO A 77 17.46 40.85 -12.89
C PRO A 77 16.47 42.03 -12.84
N GLU A 78 15.88 42.27 -11.67
CA GLU A 78 15.24 43.54 -11.35
C GLU A 78 16.32 44.63 -11.24
N GLY A 79 16.22 45.68 -12.07
CA GLY A 79 17.13 46.84 -12.12
C GLY A 79 17.52 47.14 -13.58
N ASP A 80 17.24 48.29 -14.18
CA ASP A 80 17.19 49.64 -13.62
C ASP A 80 15.96 50.43 -14.11
N GLN A 81 15.27 51.07 -13.15
CA GLN A 81 14.59 52.33 -13.41
C GLN A 81 15.66 53.43 -13.36
N GLN A 82 15.88 54.13 -14.48
CA GLN A 82 16.19 55.56 -14.50
C GLN A 82 16.01 56.14 -15.90
#